data_AF-A0A024SCM7-F1
#
_entry.id   AF-A0A024SCM7-F1
#
_cell.length_a   1.000
_cell.length_b   1.000
_cell.length_c   1.000
_cell.angle_alpha   90.00
_cell.angle_beta   90.00
_cell.angle_gamma   90.00
#
_symmetry.space_group_name_H-M   'P 1'
#
loop_
_entity.id
_entity.type
_entity.pdbx_description
1 polymer ?
#
loop_
_entity_poly.entity_id
_entity_poly.type
_entity_poly.pdbx_seq_one_letter_code
_entity_poly.pdbx_strand_id
1 'polypeptide(L)'
;AATLPAEPPKPQDSIWKSALGEAQYFASGLISHPSESTRHYSIIRHTRALIWYSGPSTSVSITILSDEPLPSQRTLWMQQKGYSGNMGMALKALAGTTSSWINVTPARLATVNDTSEADERSVQRDLKRFAKKASGRQRNHVPRETHIVRIPATASDGYFRLVLCGGSEAGKKVLCGSPVFRVASTSADVSVVRGASLSTMPLEMGVKVASTIGQAMANKYIGVASAVVNSQVGNIVANSTVKKVSTVAVRSYQVSGVGDAVQESWQRQRGQQERYDPLMVNAPVIYMLGSESGPEAPFPVKFDGKVVQGTGRSTAELGIPTANLSGVSDQVKLRMGGVFAAWACIQMPRNSNGESIAVMDDMLPTDWLEAVVTIAPSRHAPPSVAMKNSVSVHIIHDFEETHFIDAKLKVLLMGFLHPASPPHTPPDHLAAEHSQDVMNTLASLGRAAWGPHDTVAMMKSVKSSRSLGERLDDTTGKVVAQVDKIPLHWAGMRSEVGVLQDKAYGNGGMWIVR
;
A
#
# COMPACT_ATOMS: atom_id res chain seq x y z
N ALA A 1 -8.77 -55.34 31.14
CA ALA A 1 -9.42 -54.01 31.01
C ALA A 1 -8.50 -53.12 30.20
N ALA A 2 -8.79 -52.95 28.91
CA ALA A 2 -7.97 -52.15 28.00
C ALA A 2 -8.39 -50.68 28.14
N THR A 3 -7.46 -49.84 28.58
CA THR A 3 -7.64 -48.41 28.74
C THR A 3 -7.63 -47.74 27.37
N LEU A 4 -8.76 -47.13 26.99
CA LEU A 4 -8.86 -46.31 25.77
C LEU A 4 -7.93 -45.08 25.89
N PRO A 5 -7.18 -44.71 24.85
CA PRO A 5 -6.41 -43.47 24.84
C PRO A 5 -7.36 -42.27 24.73
N ALA A 6 -7.15 -41.28 25.61
CA ALA A 6 -7.89 -40.03 25.66
C ALA A 6 -7.76 -39.25 24.34
N GLU A 7 -8.89 -38.75 23.84
CA GLU A 7 -8.94 -37.81 22.71
C GLU A 7 -8.05 -36.58 22.99
N PRO A 8 -7.25 -36.10 22.03
CA PRO A 8 -6.52 -34.85 22.18
C PRO A 8 -7.51 -33.67 22.27
N PRO A 9 -7.25 -32.68 23.15
CA PRO A 9 -8.13 -31.53 23.29
C PRO A 9 -8.22 -30.76 21.97
N LYS A 10 -9.44 -30.53 21.50
CA LYS A 10 -9.72 -29.68 20.33
C LYS A 10 -9.06 -28.31 20.53
N PRO A 11 -8.40 -27.74 19.50
CA PRO A 11 -7.77 -26.44 19.61
C PRO A 11 -8.84 -25.40 19.98
N GLN A 12 -8.70 -24.79 21.15
CA GLN A 12 -9.58 -23.71 21.59
C GLN A 12 -9.49 -22.58 20.56
N ASP A 13 -10.61 -22.31 19.88
CA ASP A 13 -10.75 -21.11 19.07
C ASP A 13 -10.39 -19.90 19.94
N SER A 14 -9.44 -19.09 19.47
CA SER A 14 -8.97 -17.91 20.21
C SER A 14 -10.17 -17.06 20.62
N ILE A 15 -10.29 -16.74 21.90
CA ILE A 15 -11.36 -15.91 22.51
C ILE A 15 -11.65 -14.64 21.66
N TRP A 16 -10.61 -14.11 21.00
CA TRP A 16 -10.67 -13.04 20.03
C TRP A 16 -11.59 -13.29 18.82
N LYS A 17 -11.46 -14.45 18.17
CA LYS A 17 -12.32 -14.86 17.05
C LYS A 17 -13.78 -15.00 17.47
N SER A 18 -14.03 -15.50 18.69
CA SER A 18 -15.38 -15.60 19.26
C SER A 18 -15.98 -14.20 19.50
N ALA A 19 -15.24 -13.32 20.17
CA ALA A 19 -15.70 -11.96 20.45
C ALA A 19 -15.92 -11.12 19.18
N LEU A 20 -15.04 -11.25 18.17
CA LEU A 20 -15.23 -10.65 16.85
C LEU A 20 -16.47 -11.20 16.15
N GLY A 21 -16.70 -12.52 16.23
CA GLY A 21 -17.85 -13.19 15.64
C GLY A 21 -19.17 -12.73 16.26
N GLU A 22 -19.24 -12.64 17.59
CA GLU A 22 -20.40 -12.19 18.35
C GLU A 22 -20.72 -10.71 18.09
N ALA A 23 -19.71 -9.83 18.14
CA ALA A 23 -19.89 -8.41 17.83
C ALA A 23 -20.37 -8.20 16.40
N GLN A 24 -19.85 -8.98 15.44
CA GLN A 24 -20.28 -8.94 14.03
C GLN A 24 -21.72 -9.47 13.84
N TYR A 25 -22.10 -10.53 14.54
CA TYR A 25 -23.46 -11.07 14.50
C TYR A 25 -24.46 -10.07 15.08
N PHE A 26 -24.15 -9.48 16.23
CA PHE A 26 -24.96 -8.45 16.86
C PHE A 26 -25.07 -7.19 15.98
N ALA A 27 -23.98 -6.76 15.34
CA ALA A 27 -23.98 -5.66 14.39
C ALA A 27 -24.92 -5.89 13.19
N SER A 28 -24.95 -7.12 12.69
CA SER A 28 -25.78 -7.50 11.56
C SER A 28 -27.28 -7.42 11.85
N GLY A 29 -27.67 -7.53 13.13
CA GLY A 29 -29.06 -7.35 13.56
C GLY A 29 -29.50 -5.89 13.71
N LEU A 30 -28.56 -4.96 13.97
CA LEU A 30 -28.86 -3.55 14.27
C LEU A 30 -28.74 -2.61 13.07
N ILE A 31 -27.87 -2.92 12.10
CA ILE A 31 -27.75 -2.16 10.86
C ILE A 31 -28.64 -2.85 9.81
N SER A 32 -29.93 -2.58 9.90
CA SER A 32 -30.95 -3.13 9.01
C SER A 32 -30.85 -2.50 7.62
N HIS A 33 -31.04 -3.34 6.60
CA HIS A 33 -31.00 -3.09 5.15
C HIS A 33 -29.64 -3.33 4.47
N PRO A 34 -29.45 -4.49 3.80
CA PRO A 34 -28.26 -4.78 3.00
C PRO A 34 -28.25 -4.05 1.65
N SER A 35 -29.32 -3.32 1.31
CA SER A 35 -29.46 -2.60 0.05
C SER A 35 -30.20 -1.28 0.23
N GLU A 36 -29.70 -0.22 -0.40
CA GLU A 36 -30.38 1.07 -0.57
C GLU A 36 -30.73 1.25 -2.05
N SER A 37 -31.83 1.95 -2.35
CA SER A 37 -32.34 2.08 -3.72
C SER A 37 -32.96 3.45 -3.96
N THR A 38 -32.70 4.02 -5.12
CA THR A 38 -33.32 5.23 -5.67
C THR A 38 -34.14 4.85 -6.90
N ARG A 39 -34.55 5.84 -7.71
CA ARG A 39 -35.40 5.62 -8.88
C ARG A 39 -34.74 4.79 -9.98
N HIS A 40 -33.42 4.97 -10.16
CA HIS A 40 -32.64 4.41 -11.28
C HIS A 40 -31.45 3.58 -10.83
N TYR A 41 -31.16 3.56 -9.52
CA TYR A 41 -29.96 2.93 -8.98
C TYR A 41 -30.27 2.17 -7.69
N SER A 42 -29.61 1.05 -7.48
CA SER A 42 -29.57 0.34 -6.20
C SER A 42 -28.14 -0.01 -5.85
N ILE A 43 -27.77 0.13 -4.58
CA ILE A 43 -26.47 -0.30 -4.07
C ILE A 43 -26.69 -1.39 -3.02
N ILE A 44 -26.10 -2.54 -3.25
CA ILE A 44 -26.10 -3.68 -2.33
C ILE A 44 -24.74 -3.77 -1.66
N ARG A 45 -24.71 -3.89 -0.34
CA ARG A 45 -23.49 -4.13 0.43
C ARG A 45 -23.34 -5.63 0.70
N HIS A 46 -22.23 -6.21 0.25
CA HIS A 46 -21.92 -7.63 0.39
C HIS A 46 -21.09 -7.93 1.65
N THR A 47 -20.35 -6.95 2.15
CA THR A 47 -19.63 -7.07 3.42
C THR A 47 -20.59 -7.04 4.61
N ARG A 48 -20.07 -7.36 5.80
CA ARG A 48 -20.80 -7.20 7.06
C ARG A 48 -20.91 -5.73 7.44
N ALA A 49 -21.88 -5.43 8.32
CA ALA A 49 -22.16 -4.05 8.70
C ALA A 49 -21.11 -3.46 9.63
N LEU A 50 -20.38 -4.31 10.36
CA LEU A 50 -19.21 -3.96 11.12
C LEU A 50 -17.96 -4.45 10.38
N ILE A 51 -17.05 -3.52 10.12
CA ILE A 51 -15.81 -3.75 9.40
C ILE A 51 -14.67 -3.39 10.35
N TRP A 52 -13.84 -4.38 10.65
CA TRP A 52 -12.63 -4.17 11.44
C TRP A 52 -11.52 -3.69 10.52
N TYR A 53 -10.92 -2.56 10.86
CA TYR A 53 -9.78 -2.03 10.14
C TYR A 53 -8.59 -2.99 10.31
N SER A 54 -8.11 -3.55 9.22
CA SER A 54 -7.00 -4.51 9.19
C SER A 54 -5.85 -4.02 8.31
N GLY A 55 -5.62 -2.70 8.26
CA GLY A 55 -4.57 -2.09 7.44
C GLY A 55 -4.99 -1.80 5.99
N PRO A 56 -4.03 -1.67 5.05
CA PRO A 56 -4.31 -1.23 3.68
C PRO A 56 -5.23 -2.14 2.87
N SER A 57 -5.37 -3.41 3.24
CA SER A 57 -6.28 -4.36 2.59
C SER A 57 -7.73 -4.26 3.06
N THR A 58 -8.03 -3.41 4.03
CA THR A 58 -9.41 -3.21 4.53
C THR A 58 -10.30 -2.74 3.38
N SER A 59 -11.36 -3.49 3.09
CA SER A 59 -12.26 -3.18 1.97
C SER A 59 -13.74 -3.38 2.27
N VAL A 60 -14.55 -2.68 1.48
CA VAL A 60 -16.01 -2.79 1.44
C VAL A 60 -16.42 -3.20 0.05
N SER A 61 -17.10 -4.33 -0.05
CA SER A 61 -17.61 -4.85 -1.30
C SER A 61 -19.06 -4.43 -1.48
N ILE A 62 -19.35 -3.70 -2.56
CA ILE A 62 -20.69 -3.28 -2.95
C ILE A 62 -20.96 -3.66 -4.41
N THR A 63 -22.21 -3.89 -4.77
CA THR A 63 -22.62 -3.97 -6.18
C THR A 63 -23.61 -2.87 -6.49
N ILE A 64 -23.36 -2.17 -7.61
CA ILE A 64 -24.20 -1.12 -8.15
C ILE A 64 -25.09 -1.75 -9.23
N LEU A 65 -26.39 -1.61 -9.05
CA LEU A 65 -27.41 -2.03 -9.98
C LEU A 65 -28.07 -0.77 -10.55
N SER A 66 -28.42 -0.80 -11.83
CA SER A 66 -29.11 0.29 -12.49
C SER A 66 -29.98 -0.24 -13.63
N ASP A 67 -31.06 0.48 -13.93
CA ASP A 67 -31.84 0.27 -15.14
C ASP A 67 -31.05 0.68 -16.40
N GLU A 68 -30.29 1.78 -16.30
CA GLU A 68 -29.47 2.30 -17.38
C GLU A 68 -27.97 1.95 -17.23
N PRO A 69 -27.15 2.12 -18.29
CA PRO A 69 -25.70 2.04 -18.18
C PRO A 69 -25.16 3.09 -17.19
N LEU A 70 -24.13 2.72 -16.42
CA LEU A 70 -23.51 3.64 -15.48
C LEU A 70 -22.75 4.76 -16.22
N PRO A 71 -22.74 6.00 -15.70
CA PRO A 71 -21.95 7.08 -16.28
C PRO A 71 -20.46 6.75 -16.37
N SER A 72 -19.81 7.15 -17.47
CA SER A 72 -18.37 6.91 -17.69
C SER A 72 -17.50 7.63 -16.66
N GLN A 73 -17.90 8.83 -16.24
CA GLN A 73 -17.19 9.67 -15.23
C GLN A 73 -17.73 9.48 -13.81
N ARG A 74 -18.31 8.31 -13.50
CA ARG A 74 -18.83 8.06 -12.14
C ARG A 74 -17.69 8.06 -11.11
N THR A 75 -18.00 8.57 -9.93
CA THR A 75 -17.07 8.58 -8.80
C THR A 75 -17.75 8.02 -7.56
N LEU A 76 -16.96 7.40 -6.69
CA LEU A 76 -17.44 6.85 -5.44
C LEU A 76 -16.79 7.58 -4.26
N TRP A 77 -17.64 8.06 -3.35
CA TRP A 77 -17.22 8.86 -2.23
C TRP A 77 -17.64 8.23 -0.92
N MET A 78 -16.77 8.28 0.08
CA MET A 78 -17.08 7.82 1.42
C MET A 78 -17.50 9.01 2.28
N GLN A 79 -18.72 8.96 2.78
CA GLN A 79 -19.32 10.01 3.60
C GLN A 79 -19.43 9.55 5.05
N GLN A 80 -18.81 10.29 5.98
CA GLN A 80 -18.92 10.05 7.41
C GLN A 80 -20.25 10.57 7.97
N LYS A 81 -20.92 9.75 8.77
CA LYS A 81 -22.17 10.11 9.45
C LYS A 81 -21.88 11.09 10.61
N GLY A 82 -22.41 12.31 10.51
CA GLY A 82 -22.33 13.31 11.57
C GLY A 82 -23.30 13.05 12.74
N TYR A 83 -23.23 13.88 13.78
CA TYR A 83 -24.09 13.79 14.98
C TYR A 83 -25.59 13.93 14.70
N SER A 84 -25.98 14.59 13.60
CA SER A 84 -27.38 14.80 13.20
C SER A 84 -28.00 13.64 12.39
N GLY A 85 -27.34 12.49 12.34
CA GLY A 85 -27.90 11.27 11.76
C GLY A 85 -28.13 11.34 10.24
N ASN A 86 -29.14 10.62 9.75
CA ASN A 86 -29.41 10.49 8.32
C ASN A 86 -29.94 11.80 7.68
N MET A 87 -30.64 12.64 8.45
CA MET A 87 -31.20 13.91 7.96
C MET A 87 -30.11 14.96 7.70
N GLY A 88 -29.12 15.07 8.58
CA GLY A 88 -27.96 15.95 8.33
C GLY A 88 -27.10 15.51 7.15
N MET A 89 -27.07 14.21 6.86
CA MET A 89 -26.34 13.64 5.71
C MET A 89 -27.02 13.97 4.38
N ALA A 90 -28.35 13.91 4.34
CA ALA A 90 -29.14 14.29 3.17
C ALA A 90 -29.07 15.79 2.90
N LEU A 91 -29.15 16.63 3.95
CA LEU A 91 -29.00 18.08 3.85
C LEU A 91 -27.62 18.50 3.31
N LYS A 92 -26.54 17.90 3.80
CA LYS A 92 -25.18 18.17 3.28
C LYS A 92 -25.00 17.74 1.82
N ALA A 93 -25.56 16.58 1.46
CA ALA A 93 -25.52 16.08 0.09
C ALA A 93 -26.33 16.97 -0.88
N LEU A 94 -27.48 17.50 -0.45
CA LEU A 94 -28.31 18.41 -1.24
C LEU A 94 -27.73 19.83 -1.32
N ALA A 95 -27.02 20.28 -0.30
CA ALA A 95 -26.33 21.58 -0.27
C ALA A 95 -25.00 21.61 -1.05
N GLY A 96 -24.60 20.51 -1.70
CA GLY A 96 -23.37 20.43 -2.51
C GLY A 96 -22.06 20.57 -1.71
N THR A 97 -22.11 20.49 -0.38
CA THR A 97 -20.92 20.64 0.48
C THR A 97 -20.26 19.29 0.71
N THR A 98 -19.50 18.83 -0.29
CA THR A 98 -18.78 17.54 -0.26
C THR A 98 -17.34 17.64 0.28
N SER A 99 -16.97 18.79 0.85
CA SER A 99 -15.60 19.07 1.33
C SER A 99 -15.08 18.10 2.39
N SER A 100 -15.96 17.40 3.12
CA SER A 100 -15.59 16.40 4.13
C SER A 100 -15.66 14.96 3.63
N TRP A 101 -15.89 14.73 2.33
CA TRP A 101 -16.04 13.39 1.76
C TRP A 101 -14.67 12.90 1.28
N ILE A 102 -14.43 11.61 1.45
CA ILE A 102 -13.17 10.99 1.01
C ILE A 102 -13.43 10.32 -0.33
N ASN A 103 -12.66 10.66 -1.36
CA ASN A 103 -12.74 9.96 -2.64
C ASN A 103 -12.18 8.54 -2.46
N VAL A 104 -13.00 7.54 -2.74
CA VAL A 104 -12.66 6.12 -2.65
C VAL A 104 -12.99 5.39 -3.94
N THR A 105 -13.02 6.13 -5.06
CA THR A 105 -13.25 5.57 -6.38
C THR A 105 -12.19 4.51 -6.67
N PRO A 106 -12.59 3.24 -6.94
CA PRO A 106 -11.64 2.18 -7.22
C PRO A 106 -10.71 2.50 -8.40
N ALA A 107 -9.44 2.15 -8.27
CA ALA A 107 -8.40 2.53 -9.22
C ALA A 107 -8.14 1.50 -10.32
N ARG A 108 -8.57 0.23 -10.16
CA ARG A 108 -8.29 -0.83 -11.14
C ARG A 108 -9.50 -1.68 -11.53
N LEU A 109 -9.58 -1.98 -12.83
CA LEU A 109 -10.46 -3.02 -13.34
C LEU A 109 -9.93 -4.39 -12.92
N ALA A 110 -10.83 -5.23 -12.42
CA ALA A 110 -10.59 -6.63 -12.09
C ALA A 110 -11.62 -7.51 -12.79
N THR A 111 -11.28 -8.78 -12.93
CA THR A 111 -12.19 -9.83 -13.42
C THR A 111 -12.77 -10.62 -12.26
N VAL A 112 -13.81 -11.41 -12.53
CA VAL A 112 -14.41 -12.31 -11.52
C VAL A 112 -13.38 -13.29 -10.97
N ASN A 113 -12.43 -13.74 -11.80
CA ASN A 113 -11.38 -14.69 -11.42
C ASN A 113 -10.33 -14.10 -10.45
N ASP A 114 -10.25 -12.77 -10.35
CA ASP A 114 -9.32 -12.10 -9.44
C ASP A 114 -9.87 -12.01 -8.01
N THR A 115 -11.11 -12.46 -7.78
CA THR A 115 -11.73 -12.53 -6.45
C THR A 115 -11.79 -13.96 -5.91
N SER A 116 -11.83 -14.09 -4.59
CA SER A 116 -11.96 -15.41 -3.98
C SER A 116 -13.31 -16.03 -4.33
N GLU A 117 -13.35 -17.35 -4.56
CA GLU A 117 -14.60 -18.03 -4.88
C GLU A 117 -15.65 -17.88 -3.76
N ALA A 118 -15.21 -17.79 -2.50
CA ALA A 118 -16.10 -17.59 -1.37
C ALA A 118 -16.79 -16.22 -1.42
N ASP A 119 -16.03 -15.16 -1.75
CA ASP A 119 -16.56 -13.81 -1.89
C ASP A 119 -17.52 -13.72 -3.08
N GLU A 120 -17.16 -14.31 -4.21
CA GLU A 120 -18.03 -14.34 -5.40
C GLU A 120 -19.35 -15.08 -5.13
N ARG A 121 -19.30 -16.24 -4.46
CA ARG A 121 -20.51 -16.96 -4.03
C ARG A 121 -21.38 -16.12 -3.09
N SER A 122 -20.77 -15.30 -2.24
CA SER A 122 -21.50 -14.40 -1.33
C SER A 122 -22.19 -13.28 -2.11
N VAL A 123 -21.50 -12.66 -3.06
CA VAL A 123 -22.04 -11.63 -3.96
C VAL A 123 -23.25 -12.17 -4.72
N GLN A 124 -23.09 -13.33 -5.38
CA GLN A 124 -24.16 -13.97 -6.13
C GLN A 124 -25.39 -14.31 -5.25
N ARG A 125 -25.16 -14.74 -4.01
CA ARG A 125 -26.23 -15.02 -3.05
C ARG A 125 -27.03 -13.77 -2.73
N ASP A 126 -26.37 -12.65 -2.50
CA ASP A 126 -27.02 -11.39 -2.17
C ASP A 126 -27.75 -10.79 -3.38
N LEU A 127 -27.18 -10.90 -4.57
CA LEU A 127 -27.85 -10.52 -5.82
C LEU A 127 -29.13 -11.32 -6.03
N LYS A 128 -29.09 -12.64 -5.83
CA LYS A 128 -30.28 -13.50 -5.90
C LYS A 128 -31.32 -13.13 -4.83
N ARG A 129 -30.88 -12.80 -3.62
CA ARG A 129 -31.79 -12.36 -2.53
C ARG A 129 -32.44 -11.02 -2.86
N PHE A 130 -31.70 -10.08 -3.43
CA PHE A 130 -32.22 -8.79 -3.85
C PHE A 130 -33.25 -8.96 -4.97
N ALA A 131 -32.91 -9.71 -6.03
CA ALA A 131 -33.81 -9.97 -7.14
C ALA A 131 -35.16 -10.60 -6.69
N LYS A 132 -35.12 -11.50 -5.70
CA LYS A 132 -36.34 -12.10 -5.11
C LYS A 132 -37.20 -11.10 -4.32
N LYS A 133 -36.58 -10.12 -3.68
CA LYS A 133 -37.26 -9.10 -2.85
C LYS A 133 -37.60 -7.82 -3.62
N ALA A 134 -37.03 -7.64 -4.81
CA ALA A 134 -37.21 -6.45 -5.61
C ALA A 134 -38.68 -6.28 -6.02
N SER A 135 -39.22 -5.09 -5.74
CA SER A 135 -40.59 -4.73 -6.07
C SER A 135 -40.63 -3.41 -6.86
N GLY A 136 -41.69 -3.24 -7.65
CA GLY A 136 -41.86 -2.08 -8.52
C GLY A 136 -40.69 -1.88 -9.48
N ARG A 137 -40.12 -0.67 -9.49
CA ARG A 137 -39.04 -0.25 -10.40
C ARG A 137 -37.70 -0.97 -10.14
N GLN A 138 -37.48 -1.46 -8.91
CA GLN A 138 -36.24 -2.16 -8.54
C GLN A 138 -36.04 -3.47 -9.31
N ARG A 139 -37.11 -4.05 -9.88
CA ARG A 139 -37.02 -5.25 -10.72
C ARG A 139 -36.24 -5.01 -12.01
N ASN A 140 -36.20 -3.76 -12.48
CA ASN A 140 -35.49 -3.38 -13.69
C ASN A 140 -34.01 -3.08 -13.40
N HIS A 141 -33.60 -3.05 -12.14
CA HIS A 141 -32.21 -2.75 -11.79
C HIS A 141 -31.36 -4.00 -12.00
N VAL A 142 -30.48 -3.94 -12.99
CA VAL A 142 -29.56 -5.03 -13.33
C VAL A 142 -28.18 -4.72 -12.73
N PRO A 143 -27.45 -5.73 -12.18
CA PRO A 143 -26.07 -5.55 -11.75
C PRO A 143 -25.20 -5.04 -12.91
N ARG A 144 -24.53 -3.91 -12.70
CA ARG A 144 -23.60 -3.33 -13.69
C ARG A 144 -22.17 -3.50 -13.25
N GLU A 145 -21.87 -3.22 -11.99
CA GLU A 145 -20.51 -3.24 -11.47
C GLU A 145 -20.46 -3.64 -10.00
N THR A 146 -19.50 -4.48 -9.65
CA THR A 146 -19.13 -4.79 -8.26
C THR A 146 -17.86 -4.02 -7.91
N HIS A 147 -17.92 -3.18 -6.89
CA HIS A 147 -16.80 -2.36 -6.40
C HIS A 147 -16.27 -2.95 -5.09
N ILE A 148 -14.98 -3.28 -5.05
CA ILE A 148 -14.22 -3.65 -3.86
C ILE A 148 -13.44 -2.41 -3.44
N VAL A 149 -14.07 -1.61 -2.59
CA VAL A 149 -13.63 -0.28 -2.21
C VAL A 149 -12.67 -0.37 -1.05
N ARG A 150 -11.47 0.16 -1.20
CA ARG A 150 -10.52 0.24 -0.10
C ARG A 150 -10.93 1.31 0.91
N ILE A 151 -10.82 1.00 2.20
CA ILE A 151 -11.03 1.97 3.27
C ILE A 151 -9.69 2.63 3.61
N PRO A 152 -9.47 3.91 3.28
CA PRO A 152 -8.23 4.58 3.61
C PRO A 152 -8.12 4.81 5.12
N ALA A 153 -6.90 4.79 5.64
CA ALA A 153 -6.56 4.99 7.04
C ALA A 153 -6.89 6.41 7.52
N THR A 154 -7.01 7.38 6.61
CA THR A 154 -7.53 8.72 6.91
C THR A 154 -8.97 8.69 7.39
N ALA A 155 -9.73 7.66 7.06
CA ALA A 155 -11.07 7.47 7.59
C ALA A 155 -10.97 7.01 9.05
N SER A 156 -11.29 7.90 9.99
CA SER A 156 -11.34 7.57 11.42
C SER A 156 -12.36 6.47 11.71
N ASP A 157 -12.37 5.97 12.93
CA ASP A 157 -13.46 5.08 13.34
C ASP A 157 -14.80 5.84 13.34
N GLY A 158 -15.83 5.22 12.80
CA GLY A 158 -17.17 5.80 12.75
C GLY A 158 -18.10 5.07 11.77
N TYR A 159 -19.29 5.64 11.59
CA TYR A 159 -20.28 5.16 10.63
C TYR A 159 -20.10 5.87 9.29
N PHE A 160 -20.06 5.09 8.22
CA PHE A 160 -19.86 5.58 6.87
C PHE A 160 -20.92 5.03 5.92
N ARG A 161 -21.14 5.75 4.83
CA ARG A 161 -21.80 5.23 3.63
C ARG A 161 -20.98 5.57 2.41
N LEU A 162 -21.09 4.74 1.38
CA LEU A 162 -20.55 5.01 0.06
C LEU A 162 -21.61 5.74 -0.75
N VAL A 163 -21.20 6.74 -1.53
CA VAL A 163 -22.09 7.59 -2.30
C VAL A 163 -21.62 7.56 -3.75
N LEU A 164 -22.44 6.97 -4.61
CA LEU A 164 -22.25 6.99 -6.05
C LEU A 164 -22.63 8.37 -6.56
N CYS A 165 -21.67 9.03 -7.20
CA CYS A 165 -21.85 10.32 -7.85
C CYS A 165 -21.63 10.17 -9.36
N GLY A 166 -22.33 10.98 -10.16
CA GLY A 166 -22.13 11.04 -11.60
C GLY A 166 -22.45 12.42 -12.14
N GLY A 167 -21.71 12.86 -13.16
CA GLY A 167 -21.78 14.22 -13.71
C GLY A 167 -20.39 14.69 -14.12
N SER A 168 -20.31 15.85 -14.79
CA SER A 168 -19.04 16.44 -15.24
C SER A 168 -18.15 16.90 -14.08
N GLU A 169 -18.74 17.24 -12.94
CA GLU A 169 -18.01 17.64 -11.73
C GLU A 169 -18.07 16.54 -10.66
N ALA A 170 -16.89 16.07 -10.26
CA ALA A 170 -16.74 14.98 -9.30
C ALA A 170 -17.41 15.32 -7.95
N GLY A 171 -18.22 14.41 -7.44
CA GLY A 171 -18.84 14.51 -6.12
C GLY A 171 -20.04 15.46 -6.00
N LYS A 172 -20.43 16.22 -7.04
CA LYS A 172 -21.55 17.18 -6.91
C LYS A 172 -22.94 16.58 -7.12
N LYS A 173 -23.10 15.69 -8.11
CA LYS A 173 -24.41 15.08 -8.41
C LYS A 173 -24.47 13.64 -7.86
N VAL A 174 -25.21 13.49 -6.77
CA VAL A 174 -25.41 12.23 -6.06
C VAL A 174 -26.47 11.38 -6.76
N LEU A 175 -26.15 10.13 -7.08
CA LEU A 175 -27.04 9.18 -7.74
C LEU A 175 -27.68 8.19 -6.76
N CYS A 176 -26.87 7.61 -5.87
CA CYS A 176 -27.32 6.61 -4.90
C CYS A 176 -26.36 6.52 -3.70
N GLY A 177 -26.92 6.30 -2.51
CA GLY A 177 -26.15 5.95 -1.32
C GLY A 177 -26.12 4.44 -1.10
N SER A 178 -25.05 3.92 -0.52
CA SER A 178 -25.00 2.58 0.02
C SER A 178 -25.62 2.56 1.41
N PRO A 179 -26.06 1.39 1.89
CA PRO A 179 -26.33 1.18 3.29
C PRO A 179 -25.15 1.60 4.16
N VAL A 180 -25.46 2.15 5.33
CA VAL A 180 -24.45 2.53 6.32
C VAL A 180 -23.72 1.30 6.84
N PHE A 181 -22.43 1.44 7.11
CA PHE A 181 -21.59 0.45 7.79
C PHE A 181 -20.68 1.15 8.81
N ARG A 182 -20.23 0.40 9.81
CA ARG A 182 -19.36 0.83 10.89
C ARG A 182 -17.94 0.35 10.60
N VAL A 183 -16.98 1.28 10.55
CA VAL A 183 -15.55 0.96 10.47
C VAL A 183 -14.95 1.13 11.85
N ALA A 184 -14.52 0.05 12.50
CA ALA A 184 -13.95 0.06 13.85
C ALA A 184 -12.49 -0.41 13.85
N SER A 185 -11.69 0.15 14.76
CA SER A 185 -10.33 -0.26 15.04
C SER A 185 -10.15 -0.51 16.54
N THR A 186 -9.08 -1.19 16.92
CA THR A 186 -8.72 -1.44 18.32
C THR A 186 -7.94 -0.27 18.96
N SER A 187 -7.85 0.88 18.26
CA SER A 187 -7.22 2.10 18.76
C SER A 187 -7.98 2.70 19.95
N ALA A 188 -7.28 3.44 20.81
CA ALA A 188 -7.83 4.13 21.98
C ALA A 188 -8.55 5.45 21.64
N ASP A 189 -8.90 5.67 20.38
CA ASP A 189 -9.49 6.93 19.92
C ASP A 189 -10.95 7.09 20.38
N VAL A 190 -11.25 8.28 20.90
CA VAL A 190 -12.59 8.67 21.42
C VAL A 190 -13.63 8.86 20.29
N SER A 191 -13.22 8.79 19.02
CA SER A 191 -14.11 8.89 17.85
C SER A 191 -15.11 7.73 17.72
N VAL A 192 -14.99 6.69 18.55
CA VAL A 192 -15.85 5.50 18.60
C VAL A 192 -17.34 5.84 18.68
N VAL A 193 -17.73 6.96 19.30
CA VAL A 193 -19.16 7.31 19.51
C VAL A 193 -19.72 8.23 18.41
N ARG A 194 -18.90 8.69 17.45
CA ARG A 194 -19.33 9.69 16.46
C ARG A 194 -20.22 9.07 15.38
N GLY A 195 -21.48 9.47 15.33
CA GLY A 195 -22.46 9.05 14.31
C GLY A 195 -23.29 7.82 14.66
N ALA A 196 -23.11 7.24 15.87
CA ALA A 196 -23.98 6.19 16.40
C ALA A 196 -25.40 6.71 16.61
N SER A 197 -26.41 5.92 16.22
CA SER A 197 -27.80 6.17 16.62
C SER A 197 -28.03 5.59 18.01
N LEU A 198 -29.06 6.05 18.73
CA LEU A 198 -29.47 5.47 20.03
C LEU A 198 -29.67 3.93 19.93
N SER A 199 -30.15 3.44 18.79
CA SER A 199 -30.31 2.00 18.52
C SER A 199 -29.00 1.24 18.27
N THR A 200 -27.92 1.93 17.89
CA THR A 200 -26.60 1.32 17.64
C THR A 200 -25.62 1.54 18.80
N MET A 201 -26.05 2.14 19.92
CA MET A 201 -25.20 2.29 21.12
C MET A 201 -24.73 0.96 21.73
N PRO A 202 -25.55 -0.11 21.82
CA PRO A 202 -25.08 -1.40 22.29
C PRO A 202 -23.93 -2.00 21.45
N LEU A 203 -23.88 -1.68 20.14
CA LEU A 203 -22.76 -2.04 19.26
C LEU A 203 -21.44 -1.41 19.76
N GLU A 204 -21.47 -0.13 20.15
CA GLU A 204 -20.28 0.59 20.58
C GLU A 204 -19.71 0.05 21.90
N MET A 205 -20.57 -0.44 22.80
CA MET A 205 -20.11 -1.17 24.00
C MET A 205 -19.39 -2.46 23.61
N GLY A 206 -19.93 -3.23 22.66
CA GLY A 206 -19.29 -4.44 22.14
C GLY A 206 -17.96 -4.16 21.45
N VAL A 207 -17.89 -3.12 20.62
CA VAL A 207 -16.63 -2.66 19.98
C VAL A 207 -15.60 -2.26 21.05
N LYS A 208 -16.00 -1.52 22.09
CA LYS A 208 -15.09 -1.10 23.16
C LYS A 208 -14.48 -2.30 23.90
N VAL A 209 -15.28 -3.33 24.20
CA VAL A 209 -14.78 -4.57 24.82
C VAL A 209 -13.85 -5.33 23.89
N ALA A 210 -14.17 -5.46 22.61
CA ALA A 210 -13.27 -6.09 21.65
C ALA A 210 -11.95 -5.32 21.49
N SER A 211 -12.01 -3.98 21.50
CA SER A 211 -10.82 -3.12 21.44
C SER A 211 -9.91 -3.27 22.67
N THR A 212 -10.45 -3.37 23.88
CA THR A 212 -9.61 -3.59 25.08
C THR A 212 -8.91 -4.95 25.07
N ILE A 213 -9.59 -6.00 24.60
CA ILE A 213 -8.98 -7.32 24.42
C ILE A 213 -7.92 -7.27 23.31
N GLY A 214 -8.16 -6.53 22.22
CA GLY A 214 -7.19 -6.30 21.14
C GLY A 214 -5.92 -5.62 21.61
N GLN A 215 -6.06 -4.57 22.41
CA GLN A 215 -4.94 -3.86 23.02
C GLN A 215 -4.12 -4.78 23.93
N ALA A 216 -4.77 -5.62 24.74
CA ALA A 216 -4.06 -6.58 25.59
C ALA A 216 -3.26 -7.61 24.77
N MET A 217 -3.80 -8.09 23.65
CA MET A 217 -3.07 -8.99 22.74
C MET A 217 -1.94 -8.28 22.01
N ALA A 218 -2.16 -7.08 21.47
CA ALA A 218 -1.13 -6.29 20.81
C ALA A 218 0.06 -6.02 21.75
N ASN A 219 -0.22 -5.66 23.01
CA ASN A 219 0.80 -5.46 24.04
C ASN A 219 1.59 -6.73 24.35
N LYS A 220 0.95 -7.92 24.28
CA LYS A 220 1.65 -9.21 24.45
C LYS A 220 2.64 -9.49 23.31
N TYR A 221 2.27 -9.19 22.06
CA TYR A 221 3.17 -9.36 20.91
C TYR A 221 4.32 -8.35 20.92
N ILE A 222 4.03 -7.09 21.28
CA ILE A 222 5.07 -6.06 21.46
C ILE A 222 6.05 -6.48 22.57
N GLY A 223 5.55 -7.03 23.68
CA GLY A 223 6.37 -7.47 24.82
C GLY A 223 7.30 -8.65 24.53
N VAL A 224 6.90 -9.58 23.66
CA VAL A 224 7.76 -10.71 23.24
C VAL A 224 8.83 -10.24 22.24
N ALA A 225 8.49 -9.32 21.33
CA ALA A 225 9.44 -8.76 20.39
C ALA A 225 10.49 -7.85 21.05
N SER A 226 10.10 -7.07 22.07
CA SER A 226 11.04 -6.23 22.82
C SER A 226 12.04 -7.04 23.66
N ALA A 227 11.66 -8.22 24.13
CA ALA A 227 12.58 -9.15 24.82
C ALA A 227 13.68 -9.69 23.88
N VAL A 228 13.36 -9.98 22.61
CA VAL A 228 14.34 -10.39 21.59
C VAL A 228 15.27 -9.24 21.21
N VAL A 229 14.76 -8.01 21.13
CA VAL A 229 15.57 -6.80 20.91
C VAL A 229 16.55 -6.54 22.06
N ASN A 230 16.14 -6.74 23.31
CA ASN A 230 17.01 -6.61 24.48
C ASN A 230 18.11 -7.69 24.54
N SER A 231 17.88 -8.89 23.98
CA SER A 231 18.90 -9.95 23.95
C SER A 231 20.05 -9.70 22.97
N GLN A 232 19.89 -8.76 22.02
CA GLN A 232 20.92 -8.37 21.05
C GLN A 232 21.60 -7.03 21.35
N VAL A 233 21.17 -6.30 22.38
CA VAL A 233 21.76 -5.02 22.77
C VAL A 233 22.21 -5.11 24.23
N GLY A 234 23.46 -5.54 24.42
CA GLY A 234 24.08 -5.59 25.74
C GLY A 234 24.22 -4.19 26.37
N ASN A 235 23.66 -4.05 27.57
CA ASN A 235 24.08 -3.17 28.68
C ASN A 235 24.33 -1.68 28.42
N ILE A 236 23.55 -1.02 27.58
CA ILE A 236 23.40 0.45 27.68
C ILE A 236 21.95 0.79 27.38
N VAL A 237 21.16 1.09 28.41
CA VAL A 237 20.07 2.11 28.46
C VAL A 237 19.20 1.84 29.69
N ALA A 238 19.16 2.80 30.61
CA ALA A 238 18.32 2.79 31.79
C ALA A 238 16.81 2.98 31.44
N ASN A 239 15.96 2.38 32.28
CA ASN A 239 14.50 2.26 32.19
C ASN A 239 13.69 3.59 32.10
N SER A 240 14.32 4.76 32.08
CA SER A 240 13.62 6.05 31.93
C SER A 240 13.35 6.46 30.48
N THR A 241 13.85 5.68 29.51
CA THR A 241 13.82 6.04 28.07
C THR A 241 12.60 5.49 27.33
N VAL A 242 11.78 4.63 27.93
CA VAL A 242 10.59 4.03 27.27
C VAL A 242 9.54 5.09 26.89
N LYS A 243 9.40 6.17 27.66
CA LYS A 243 8.50 7.29 27.33
C LYS A 243 9.07 8.28 26.30
N LYS A 244 10.39 8.30 26.10
CA LYS A 244 11.02 9.11 25.05
C LYS A 244 11.02 8.40 23.70
N VAL A 245 10.99 7.07 23.68
CA VAL A 245 10.87 6.27 22.44
C VAL A 245 9.57 6.57 21.70
N SER A 246 8.44 6.83 22.37
CA SER A 246 7.18 7.18 21.68
C SER A 246 7.22 8.58 21.03
N THR A 247 7.88 9.55 21.67
CA THR A 247 7.90 10.95 21.20
C THR A 247 9.07 11.22 20.25
N VAL A 248 10.18 10.49 20.38
CA VAL A 248 11.33 10.52 19.48
C VAL A 248 11.09 9.65 18.24
N ALA A 249 10.26 8.60 18.32
CA ALA A 249 9.75 7.88 17.15
C ALA A 249 8.94 8.77 16.19
N VAL A 250 8.54 9.98 16.60
CA VAL A 250 7.89 10.98 15.72
C VAL A 250 8.92 11.98 15.16
N ARG A 251 10.05 12.20 15.86
CA ARG A 251 11.08 13.19 15.49
C ARG A 251 12.25 12.64 14.69
N SER A 252 12.67 11.39 14.90
CA SER A 252 13.78 10.78 14.15
C SER A 252 13.40 10.36 12.72
N TYR A 253 12.13 10.52 12.34
CA TYR A 253 11.65 10.40 10.95
C TYR A 253 11.81 11.72 10.17
N GLN A 254 13.00 12.32 10.20
CA GLN A 254 13.41 13.36 9.24
C GLN A 254 13.57 12.83 7.80
N VAL A 255 13.11 11.61 7.50
CA VAL A 255 12.86 11.11 6.14
C VAL A 255 11.48 11.56 5.62
N SER A 256 10.65 12.22 6.45
CA SER A 256 9.30 12.70 6.09
C SER A 256 9.26 13.59 4.83
N GLY A 257 10.34 14.29 4.52
CA GLY A 257 10.42 15.08 3.29
C GLY A 257 10.90 14.30 2.05
N VAL A 258 11.38 13.06 2.15
CA VAL A 258 11.91 12.34 0.98
C VAL A 258 10.81 11.97 0.00
N GLY A 259 9.66 11.47 0.47
CA GLY A 259 8.53 11.17 -0.41
C GLY A 259 7.98 12.43 -1.09
N ASP A 260 7.86 13.53 -0.33
CA ASP A 260 7.40 14.81 -0.85
C ASP A 260 8.44 15.46 -1.77
N ALA A 261 9.73 15.35 -1.48
CA ALA A 261 10.83 15.86 -2.32
C ALA A 261 11.02 15.02 -3.59
N VAL A 262 10.78 13.71 -3.53
CA VAL A 262 10.64 12.86 -4.72
C VAL A 262 9.44 13.38 -5.51
N GLN A 263 8.24 13.46 -4.92
CA GLN A 263 7.05 13.94 -5.62
C GLN A 263 7.21 15.36 -6.21
N GLU A 264 7.92 16.25 -5.53
CA GLU A 264 8.22 17.61 -5.97
C GLU A 264 9.30 17.63 -7.06
N SER A 265 10.35 16.81 -6.95
CA SER A 265 11.34 16.65 -8.02
C SER A 265 10.70 16.08 -9.28
N TRP A 266 9.71 15.18 -9.13
CA TRP A 266 8.92 14.65 -10.23
C TRP A 266 8.12 15.73 -10.94
N GLN A 267 7.45 16.60 -10.18
CA GLN A 267 6.71 17.72 -10.73
C GLN A 267 7.62 18.73 -11.44
N ARG A 268 8.80 19.01 -10.86
CA ARG A 268 9.82 19.87 -11.48
C ARG A 268 10.35 19.29 -12.79
N GLN A 269 10.66 18.00 -12.82
CA GLN A 269 11.18 17.32 -14.01
C GLN A 269 10.12 17.22 -15.11
N ARG A 270 8.86 16.90 -14.77
CA ARG A 270 7.74 16.94 -15.73
C ARG A 270 7.52 18.35 -16.29
N GLY A 271 7.58 19.38 -15.45
CA GLY A 271 7.45 20.77 -15.88
C GLY A 271 8.60 21.25 -16.78
N GLN A 272 9.81 20.69 -16.64
CA GLN A 272 10.89 20.90 -17.59
C GLN A 272 10.62 20.16 -18.90
N GLN A 273 10.14 18.92 -18.84
CA GLN A 273 9.87 18.08 -20.02
C GLN A 273 8.76 18.65 -20.90
N GLU A 274 7.64 19.10 -20.32
CA GLU A 274 6.54 19.76 -21.05
C GLU A 274 6.95 21.10 -21.68
N ARG A 275 8.01 21.75 -21.18
CA ARG A 275 8.51 23.03 -21.71
C ARG A 275 9.32 22.88 -23.01
N TYR A 276 9.83 21.68 -23.29
CA TYR A 276 10.62 21.37 -24.49
C TYR A 276 9.83 20.60 -25.55
N ASP A 277 8.62 20.12 -25.24
CA ASP A 277 7.83 19.21 -26.07
C ASP A 277 7.05 19.79 -27.28
N PRO A 278 6.89 21.12 -27.53
CA PRO A 278 6.12 21.54 -28.72
C PRO A 278 6.89 21.51 -30.06
N LEU A 279 8.22 21.28 -30.07
CA LEU A 279 9.05 21.61 -31.26
C LEU A 279 9.93 20.47 -31.81
N MET A 280 9.97 19.27 -31.23
CA MET A 280 10.91 18.22 -31.67
C MET A 280 10.25 16.84 -31.80
N VAL A 281 9.50 16.65 -32.89
CA VAL A 281 8.97 15.33 -33.27
C VAL A 281 9.98 14.68 -34.24
N ASN A 282 10.69 13.64 -33.78
CA ASN A 282 11.51 12.66 -34.56
C ASN A 282 13.03 12.57 -34.28
N ALA A 283 13.54 12.91 -33.09
CA ALA A 283 14.88 12.48 -32.68
C ALA A 283 14.84 11.79 -31.29
N PRO A 284 15.59 10.70 -31.04
CA PRO A 284 15.76 10.17 -29.70
C PRO A 284 16.55 11.18 -28.87
N VAL A 285 15.84 11.99 -28.09
CA VAL A 285 16.45 12.97 -27.20
C VAL A 285 17.01 12.22 -25.99
N ILE A 286 18.33 12.21 -25.82
CA ILE A 286 18.96 11.73 -24.58
C ILE A 286 18.74 12.80 -23.51
N TYR A 287 18.03 12.44 -22.45
CA TYR A 287 17.76 13.31 -21.32
C TYR A 287 18.80 13.06 -20.22
N MET A 288 19.65 14.05 -19.98
CA MET A 288 20.58 14.02 -18.85
C MET A 288 19.85 14.38 -17.55
N LEU A 289 20.04 13.56 -16.53
CA LEU A 289 19.38 13.73 -15.24
C LEU A 289 20.09 14.78 -14.39
N GLY A 290 19.34 15.73 -13.80
CA GLY A 290 19.87 16.67 -12.81
C GLY A 290 21.08 17.50 -13.25
N SER A 291 21.69 18.21 -12.29
CA SER A 291 22.84 19.07 -12.56
C SER A 291 24.14 18.33 -12.87
N GLU A 292 25.05 19.00 -13.58
CA GLU A 292 26.43 18.53 -13.80
C GLU A 292 27.22 18.36 -12.50
N SER A 293 26.85 19.08 -11.45
CA SER A 293 27.52 19.05 -10.13
C SER A 293 27.25 17.78 -9.33
N GLY A 294 26.33 16.92 -9.77
CA GLY A 294 25.99 15.66 -9.11
C GLY A 294 24.49 15.47 -8.88
N PRO A 295 24.11 14.35 -8.25
CA PRO A 295 22.71 14.04 -7.95
C PRO A 295 22.09 15.06 -6.99
N GLU A 296 20.86 15.47 -7.28
CA GLU A 296 20.10 16.41 -6.45
C GLU A 296 19.27 15.69 -5.38
N ALA A 297 19.04 16.37 -4.26
CA ALA A 297 18.16 15.85 -3.21
C ALA A 297 16.79 15.46 -3.79
N PRO A 298 16.26 14.27 -3.48
CA PRO A 298 16.65 13.39 -2.37
C PRO A 298 17.69 12.31 -2.69
N PHE A 299 18.31 12.33 -3.87
CA PHE A 299 19.37 11.41 -4.24
C PHE A 299 20.73 11.89 -3.70
N PRO A 300 21.69 10.98 -3.44
CA PRO A 300 21.63 9.53 -3.64
C PRO A 300 20.84 8.76 -2.56
N VAL A 301 20.13 7.69 -2.94
CA VAL A 301 19.41 6.81 -2.00
C VAL A 301 19.96 5.39 -2.07
N LYS A 302 20.47 4.88 -0.95
CA LYS A 302 21.06 3.54 -0.86
C LYS A 302 20.14 2.55 -0.15
N PHE A 303 19.97 1.37 -0.74
CA PHE A 303 19.34 0.22 -0.09
C PHE A 303 19.96 -1.10 -0.57
N ASP A 304 19.59 -2.20 0.08
CA ASP A 304 20.00 -3.55 -0.31
C ASP A 304 18.81 -4.50 -0.31
N GLY A 305 18.93 -5.57 -1.09
CA GLY A 305 17.93 -6.61 -1.20
C GLY A 305 18.54 -7.94 -1.62
N LYS A 306 17.83 -9.03 -1.35
CA LYS A 306 18.22 -10.37 -1.81
C LYS A 306 17.51 -10.67 -3.12
N VAL A 307 18.26 -11.08 -4.13
CA VAL A 307 17.69 -11.45 -5.44
C VAL A 307 16.85 -12.71 -5.29
N VAL A 308 15.62 -12.66 -5.77
CA VAL A 308 14.66 -13.77 -5.75
C VAL A 308 14.17 -14.09 -7.14
N GLN A 309 13.75 -15.34 -7.32
CA GLN A 309 13.19 -15.80 -8.57
C GLN A 309 11.91 -15.02 -8.91
N GLY A 310 11.88 -14.44 -10.11
CA GLY A 310 10.73 -13.76 -10.67
C GLY A 310 9.81 -14.69 -11.46
N THR A 311 8.87 -14.09 -12.20
CA THR A 311 8.00 -14.82 -13.13
C THR A 311 8.69 -15.16 -14.47
N GLY A 312 9.89 -14.62 -14.73
CA GLY A 312 10.60 -14.77 -16.01
C GLY A 312 9.99 -13.99 -17.19
N ARG A 313 8.83 -13.35 -16.99
CA ARG A 313 8.10 -12.67 -18.07
C ARG A 313 8.78 -11.44 -18.63
N SER A 314 9.55 -10.70 -17.84
CA SER A 314 10.31 -9.55 -18.35
C SER A 314 11.29 -9.98 -19.44
N THR A 315 12.04 -11.04 -19.18
CA THR A 315 12.98 -11.62 -20.15
C THR A 315 12.24 -12.23 -21.35
N ALA A 316 11.16 -12.97 -21.10
CA ALA A 316 10.41 -13.63 -22.18
C ALA A 316 9.64 -12.67 -23.11
N GLU A 317 9.06 -11.60 -22.57
CA GLU A 317 8.21 -10.67 -23.31
C GLU A 317 8.97 -9.45 -23.84
N LEU A 318 9.99 -8.98 -23.13
CA LEU A 318 10.71 -7.74 -23.47
C LEU A 318 12.19 -7.98 -23.80
N GLY A 319 12.72 -9.18 -23.56
CA GLY A 319 14.16 -9.46 -23.70
C GLY A 319 15.02 -8.81 -22.60
N ILE A 320 14.42 -8.29 -21.52
CA ILE A 320 15.13 -7.55 -20.48
C ILE A 320 15.33 -8.42 -19.23
N PRO A 321 16.58 -8.80 -18.88
CA PRO A 321 16.87 -9.60 -17.69
C PRO A 321 16.75 -8.75 -16.41
N THR A 322 15.73 -8.99 -15.61
CA THR A 322 15.50 -8.23 -14.37
C THR A 322 15.66 -9.08 -13.12
N ALA A 323 16.49 -8.61 -12.17
CA ALA A 323 16.61 -9.18 -10.83
C ALA A 323 15.52 -8.61 -9.91
N ASN A 324 14.64 -9.46 -9.38
CA ASN A 324 13.64 -9.06 -8.38
C ASN A 324 14.25 -9.07 -6.98
N LEU A 325 14.02 -8.03 -6.20
CA LEU A 325 14.58 -7.92 -4.85
C LEU A 325 13.54 -8.16 -3.75
N SER A 326 13.90 -9.04 -2.82
CA SER A 326 13.23 -9.24 -1.53
C SER A 326 14.02 -8.57 -0.39
N GLY A 327 13.40 -8.40 0.77
CA GLY A 327 14.05 -7.79 1.93
C GLY A 327 14.25 -6.26 1.86
N VAL A 328 13.89 -5.63 0.73
CA VAL A 328 13.88 -4.16 0.61
C VAL A 328 12.82 -3.57 1.53
N SER A 329 13.19 -2.51 2.26
CA SER A 329 12.32 -1.80 3.20
C SER A 329 11.02 -1.31 2.55
N ASP A 330 9.89 -1.47 3.25
CA ASP A 330 8.59 -1.00 2.77
C ASP A 330 8.57 0.52 2.59
N GLN A 331 9.38 1.28 3.32
CA GLN A 331 9.49 2.74 3.13
C GLN A 331 10.06 3.09 1.74
N VAL A 332 11.03 2.33 1.25
CA VAL A 332 11.59 2.51 -0.10
C VAL A 332 10.51 2.16 -1.13
N LYS A 333 9.87 0.99 -0.97
CA LYS A 333 8.80 0.56 -1.88
C LYS A 333 7.64 1.54 -1.96
N LEU A 334 7.26 2.16 -0.84
CA LEU A 334 6.11 3.06 -0.76
C LEU A 334 6.42 4.49 -1.23
N ARG A 335 7.60 5.03 -0.90
CA ARG A 335 7.95 6.43 -1.17
C ARG A 335 8.68 6.64 -2.50
N MET A 336 9.36 5.61 -2.99
CA MET A 336 10.18 5.68 -4.20
C MET A 336 9.52 4.91 -5.34
N GLY A 337 8.20 4.99 -5.54
CA GLY A 337 7.58 4.35 -6.72
C GLY A 337 8.08 5.04 -7.99
N GLY A 338 8.36 4.35 -9.11
CA GLY A 338 8.89 4.96 -10.35
C GLY A 338 10.04 4.17 -10.99
N VAL A 339 10.63 4.73 -12.04
CA VAL A 339 11.84 4.22 -12.70
C VAL A 339 13.01 5.16 -12.45
N PHE A 340 14.18 4.60 -12.12
CA PHE A 340 15.33 5.33 -11.60
C PHE A 340 16.63 4.87 -12.25
N ALA A 341 17.52 5.84 -12.51
CA ALA A 341 18.92 5.58 -12.83
C ALA A 341 19.68 5.26 -11.54
N ALA A 342 20.47 4.19 -11.54
CA ALA A 342 21.12 3.69 -10.35
C ALA A 342 22.46 3.00 -10.64
N TRP A 343 23.23 2.82 -9.58
CA TRP A 343 24.33 1.87 -9.53
C TRP A 343 23.92 0.63 -8.76
N ALA A 344 24.34 -0.55 -9.20
CA ALA A 344 24.12 -1.83 -8.56
C ALA A 344 25.45 -2.56 -8.32
N CYS A 345 25.63 -3.13 -7.14
CA CYS A 345 26.81 -3.92 -6.78
C CYS A 345 26.35 -5.29 -6.27
N ILE A 346 26.79 -6.34 -6.95
CA ILE A 346 26.43 -7.72 -6.65
C ILE A 346 27.36 -8.24 -5.55
N GLN A 347 26.78 -8.87 -4.52
CA GLN A 347 27.53 -9.52 -3.46
C GLN A 347 27.14 -10.99 -3.41
N MET A 348 28.08 -11.85 -3.80
CA MET A 348 27.89 -13.29 -3.69
C MET A 348 27.87 -13.74 -2.23
N PRO A 349 27.06 -14.75 -1.89
CA PRO A 349 27.11 -15.35 -0.56
C PRO A 349 28.51 -15.93 -0.30
N ARG A 350 29.03 -15.65 0.88
CA ARG A 350 30.33 -16.15 1.37
C ARG A 350 30.13 -17.13 2.52
N ASN A 351 30.96 -18.15 2.59
CA ASN A 351 31.02 -19.11 3.69
C ASN A 351 31.51 -18.47 5.00
N SER A 352 31.41 -19.22 6.12
CA SER A 352 31.92 -18.81 7.44
C SER A 352 33.40 -18.41 7.45
N ASN A 353 34.16 -18.91 6.47
CA ASN A 353 35.60 -18.66 6.34
C ASN A 353 35.91 -17.47 5.40
N GLY A 354 34.89 -16.77 4.90
CA GLY A 354 35.04 -15.61 4.01
C GLY A 354 35.24 -15.95 2.53
N GLU A 355 35.34 -17.24 2.18
CA GLU A 355 35.44 -17.74 0.81
C GLU A 355 34.06 -17.70 0.11
N SER A 356 34.03 -17.30 -1.15
CA SER A 356 32.82 -17.33 -1.99
C SER A 356 32.34 -18.76 -2.19
N ILE A 357 31.03 -18.96 -2.10
CA ILE A 357 30.40 -20.27 -2.29
C ILE A 357 30.38 -20.66 -3.78
N ALA A 358 30.41 -19.66 -4.66
CA ALA A 358 30.37 -19.83 -6.10
C ALA A 358 31.77 -19.69 -6.71
N VAL A 359 32.13 -20.65 -7.57
CA VAL A 359 33.40 -20.70 -8.34
C VAL A 359 33.55 -19.53 -9.34
N MET A 360 32.50 -18.71 -9.49
CA MET A 360 32.39 -17.62 -10.47
C MET A 360 32.80 -16.23 -9.92
N ASP A 361 33.29 -16.15 -8.68
CA ASP A 361 33.63 -14.87 -8.01
C ASP A 361 34.75 -14.08 -8.74
N ASP A 362 35.69 -14.78 -9.38
CA ASP A 362 36.83 -14.16 -10.09
C ASP A 362 36.47 -13.57 -11.48
N MET A 363 35.34 -13.96 -12.08
CA MET A 363 34.91 -13.47 -13.39
C MET A 363 33.87 -12.34 -13.32
N LEU A 364 33.31 -12.07 -12.13
CA LEU A 364 32.27 -11.06 -11.97
C LEU A 364 32.86 -9.71 -11.56
N PRO A 365 32.40 -8.59 -12.16
CA PRO A 365 32.74 -7.27 -11.67
C PRO A 365 32.28 -7.15 -10.20
N THR A 366 33.23 -7.05 -9.28
CA THR A 366 32.95 -6.76 -7.87
C THR A 366 32.57 -5.29 -7.66
N ASP A 367 32.70 -4.48 -8.71
CA ASP A 367 32.45 -3.06 -8.68
C ASP A 367 30.97 -2.70 -8.89
N TRP A 368 30.65 -1.42 -8.79
CA TRP A 368 29.36 -0.86 -9.09
C TRP A 368 29.14 -0.81 -10.60
N LEU A 369 28.02 -1.37 -11.03
CA LEU A 369 27.57 -1.42 -12.42
C LEU A 369 26.34 -0.52 -12.60
N GLU A 370 26.21 0.09 -13.77
CA GLU A 370 25.05 0.89 -14.13
C GLU A 370 23.79 0.03 -14.14
N ALA A 371 22.68 0.56 -13.65
CA ALA A 371 21.45 -0.18 -13.54
C ALA A 371 20.22 0.74 -13.68
N VAL A 372 19.16 0.18 -14.24
CA VAL A 372 17.81 0.76 -14.22
C VAL A 372 17.00 0.05 -13.15
N VAL A 373 16.44 0.81 -12.22
CA VAL A 373 15.66 0.28 -11.09
C VAL A 373 14.21 0.70 -11.26
N THR A 374 13.31 -0.28 -11.33
CA THR A 374 11.86 -0.05 -11.33
C THR A 374 11.28 -0.43 -9.98
N ILE A 375 10.58 0.51 -9.36
CA ILE A 375 9.85 0.32 -8.11
C ILE A 375 8.38 0.57 -8.41
N ALA A 376 7.64 -0.49 -8.70
CA ALA A 376 6.24 -0.38 -9.10
C ALA A 376 5.50 -1.68 -8.76
N PRO A 377 4.16 -1.66 -8.70
CA PRO A 377 3.40 -2.90 -8.63
C PRO A 377 3.73 -3.76 -9.85
N SER A 378 3.92 -5.06 -9.64
CA SER A 378 4.12 -5.97 -10.76
C SER A 378 2.92 -5.91 -11.71
N ARG A 379 3.21 -5.72 -12.99
CA ARG A 379 2.25 -5.64 -14.11
C ARG A 379 1.43 -6.91 -14.27
N HIS A 380 2.01 -8.06 -13.92
CA HIS A 380 1.34 -9.36 -13.98
C HIS A 380 0.82 -9.84 -12.62
N ALA A 381 1.02 -9.07 -11.55
CA ALA A 381 0.41 -9.43 -10.28
C ALA A 381 -1.11 -9.31 -10.40
N PRO A 382 -1.88 -10.27 -9.83
CA PRO A 382 -3.32 -10.15 -9.80
C PRO A 382 -3.71 -8.83 -9.13
N PRO A 383 -4.76 -8.15 -9.62
CA PRO A 383 -5.18 -6.91 -9.02
C PRO A 383 -5.54 -7.17 -7.55
N SER A 384 -5.15 -6.24 -6.68
CA SER A 384 -5.45 -6.33 -5.26
C SER A 384 -5.92 -4.99 -4.72
N VAL A 385 -6.63 -5.03 -3.58
CA VAL A 385 -7.18 -3.84 -2.90
C VAL A 385 -6.09 -2.81 -2.59
N ALA A 386 -4.90 -3.27 -2.20
CA ALA A 386 -3.71 -2.46 -1.95
C ALA A 386 -2.51 -3.09 -2.66
N MET A 387 -2.18 -2.55 -3.83
CA MET A 387 -1.06 -3.04 -4.64
C MET A 387 0.26 -2.73 -3.98
N LYS A 388 1.05 -3.78 -3.71
CA LYS A 388 2.39 -3.65 -3.16
C LYS A 388 3.40 -3.44 -4.28
N ASN A 389 4.28 -2.46 -4.11
CA ASN A 389 5.38 -2.25 -5.04
C ASN A 389 6.41 -3.37 -4.90
N SER A 390 6.84 -3.90 -6.04
CA SER A 390 8.01 -4.75 -6.18
C SER A 390 9.19 -3.91 -6.66
N VAL A 391 10.40 -4.35 -6.36
CA VAL A 391 11.64 -3.73 -6.84
C VAL A 391 12.28 -4.69 -7.82
N SER A 392 12.42 -4.25 -9.07
CA SER A 392 13.10 -4.98 -10.14
C SER A 392 14.28 -4.15 -10.64
N VAL A 393 15.44 -4.79 -10.76
CA VAL A 393 16.69 -4.15 -11.17
C VAL A 393 17.18 -4.79 -12.46
N HIS A 394 17.36 -3.98 -13.50
CA HIS A 394 18.08 -4.37 -14.71
C HIS A 394 19.49 -3.80 -14.61
N ILE A 395 20.49 -4.67 -14.54
CA ILE A 395 21.90 -4.26 -14.54
C ILE A 395 22.31 -4.14 -16.00
N ILE A 396 22.84 -2.98 -16.40
CA ILE A 396 23.26 -2.67 -17.77
C ILE A 396 24.64 -3.28 -17.99
N HIS A 397 24.70 -4.60 -17.97
CA HIS A 397 25.89 -5.39 -18.24
C HIS A 397 25.43 -6.73 -18.78
N ASP A 398 26.15 -7.25 -19.78
CA ASP A 398 25.86 -8.57 -20.33
C ASP A 398 26.53 -9.63 -19.44
N PHE A 399 25.71 -10.42 -18.75
CA PHE A 399 26.16 -11.52 -17.90
C PHE A 399 25.89 -12.90 -18.53
N GLU A 400 25.57 -12.92 -19.82
CA GLU A 400 25.16 -14.13 -20.54
C GLU A 400 23.99 -14.83 -19.80
N GLU A 401 24.04 -16.14 -19.60
CA GLU A 401 23.00 -16.93 -18.91
C GLU A 401 23.22 -17.02 -17.38
N THR A 402 24.04 -16.15 -16.79
CA THR A 402 24.34 -16.22 -15.36
C THR A 402 23.18 -15.69 -14.52
N HIS A 403 22.75 -16.48 -13.52
CA HIS A 403 21.70 -16.08 -12.59
C HIS A 403 22.25 -15.78 -11.20
N PHE A 404 21.87 -14.62 -10.66
CA PHE A 404 22.30 -14.15 -9.34
C PHE A 404 21.26 -14.42 -8.25
N ILE A 405 20.48 -15.50 -8.37
CA ILE A 405 19.48 -15.87 -7.37
C ILE A 405 20.18 -16.09 -6.01
N ASP A 406 19.53 -15.63 -4.95
CA ASP A 406 20.05 -15.62 -3.59
C ASP A 406 21.25 -14.69 -3.30
N ALA A 407 21.84 -14.06 -4.32
CA ALA A 407 22.86 -13.03 -4.12
C ALA A 407 22.26 -11.78 -3.46
N LYS A 408 23.11 -11.07 -2.72
CA LYS A 408 22.74 -9.79 -2.11
C LYS A 408 23.10 -8.67 -3.08
N LEU A 409 22.11 -7.91 -3.51
CA LEU A 409 22.31 -6.75 -4.39
C LEU A 409 22.27 -5.46 -3.55
N LYS A 410 23.32 -4.65 -3.66
CA LYS A 410 23.34 -3.27 -3.16
C LYS A 410 22.94 -2.34 -4.30
N VAL A 411 22.02 -1.42 -4.02
CA VAL A 411 21.51 -0.47 -4.99
C VAL A 411 21.72 0.95 -4.48
N LEU A 412 22.14 1.84 -5.37
CA LEU A 412 22.34 3.27 -5.14
C LEU A 412 21.56 4.05 -6.21
N LEU A 413 20.36 4.52 -5.87
CA LEU A 413 19.57 5.36 -6.76
C LEU A 413 20.24 6.73 -6.87
N MET A 414 20.44 7.20 -8.10
CA MET A 414 21.13 8.46 -8.41
C MET A 414 20.18 9.52 -8.95
N GLY A 415 19.12 9.11 -9.63
CA GLY A 415 18.15 10.04 -10.19
C GLY A 415 16.87 9.35 -10.62
N PHE A 416 15.81 10.14 -10.72
CA PHE A 416 14.52 9.71 -11.22
C PHE A 416 14.46 9.87 -12.74
N LEU A 417 13.97 8.86 -13.44
CA LEU A 417 13.79 8.89 -14.89
C LEU A 417 12.37 9.33 -15.24
N HIS A 418 11.37 8.48 -14.90
CA HIS A 418 9.96 8.73 -15.23
C HIS A 418 9.03 7.86 -14.36
N PRO A 419 7.72 8.20 -14.27
CA PRO A 419 6.75 7.37 -13.55
C PRO A 419 6.57 6.02 -14.22
N ALA A 420 6.29 4.98 -13.44
CA ALA A 420 6.03 3.65 -13.98
C ALA A 420 4.83 3.67 -14.94
N SER A 421 5.01 3.09 -16.13
CA SER A 421 3.98 3.02 -17.16
C SER A 421 2.72 2.26 -16.69
N PRO A 422 1.52 2.68 -17.13
CA PRO A 422 0.27 2.02 -16.75
C PRO A 422 0.26 0.52 -17.10
N PRO A 423 -0.50 -0.32 -16.37
CA PRO A 423 -0.53 -1.78 -16.60
C PRO A 423 -0.95 -2.22 -18.00
N HIS A 424 -1.66 -1.37 -18.74
CA HIS A 424 -2.21 -1.67 -20.07
C HIS A 424 -1.31 -1.20 -21.22
N THR A 425 -0.10 -0.74 -20.92
CA THR A 425 0.87 -0.30 -21.93
C THR A 425 1.36 -1.52 -22.73
N PRO A 426 1.32 -1.47 -24.07
CA PRO A 426 1.77 -2.58 -24.91
C PRO A 426 3.28 -2.84 -24.74
N PRO A 427 3.74 -4.09 -24.93
CA PRO A 427 5.14 -4.48 -24.67
C PRO A 427 6.14 -3.72 -25.54
N ASP A 428 5.80 -3.42 -26.80
CA ASP A 428 6.69 -2.70 -27.72
C ASP A 428 7.02 -1.28 -27.21
N HIS A 429 6.01 -0.59 -26.66
CA HIS A 429 6.20 0.73 -26.07
C HIS A 429 7.05 0.65 -24.79
N LEU A 430 6.87 -0.39 -23.97
CA LEU A 430 7.68 -0.61 -22.77
C LEU A 430 9.14 -0.91 -23.10
N ALA A 431 9.39 -1.69 -24.16
CA ALA A 431 10.75 -1.97 -24.62
C ALA A 431 11.44 -0.71 -25.15
N ALA A 432 10.71 0.13 -25.90
CA ALA A 432 11.22 1.42 -26.38
C ALA A 432 11.51 2.39 -25.22
N GLU A 433 10.60 2.51 -24.24
CA GLU A 433 10.77 3.31 -23.03
C GLU A 433 12.00 2.86 -22.24
N HIS A 434 12.13 1.56 -22.00
CA HIS A 434 13.28 1.00 -21.29
C HIS A 434 14.61 1.19 -22.05
N SER A 435 14.60 1.08 -23.38
CA SER A 435 15.79 1.38 -24.19
C SER A 435 16.23 2.84 -24.01
N GLN A 436 15.27 3.77 -23.92
CA GLN A 436 15.54 5.17 -23.66
C GLN A 436 16.09 5.37 -22.23
N ASP A 437 15.56 4.66 -21.25
CA ASP A 437 16.06 4.69 -19.87
C ASP A 437 17.50 4.23 -19.74
N VAL A 438 17.87 3.17 -20.47
CA VAL A 438 19.25 2.69 -20.53
C VAL A 438 20.16 3.78 -21.10
N MET A 439 19.78 4.41 -22.21
CA MET A 439 20.57 5.51 -22.81
C MET A 439 20.69 6.71 -21.86
N ASN A 440 19.59 7.14 -21.24
CA ASN A 440 19.59 8.25 -20.29
C ASN A 440 20.43 7.93 -19.04
N THR A 441 20.38 6.70 -18.56
CA THR A 441 21.15 6.21 -17.40
C THR A 441 22.64 6.23 -17.71
N LEU A 442 23.07 5.62 -18.82
CA LEU A 442 24.48 5.59 -19.22
C LEU A 442 25.04 7.00 -19.42
N ALA A 443 24.29 7.87 -20.10
CA ALA A 443 24.71 9.26 -20.32
C ALA A 443 24.82 10.05 -19.01
N SER A 444 23.89 9.84 -18.07
CA SER A 444 23.85 10.58 -16.80
C SER A 444 24.92 10.11 -15.82
N LEU A 445 25.11 8.78 -15.71
CA LEU A 445 26.04 8.15 -14.76
C LEU A 445 27.50 8.21 -15.23
N GLY A 446 27.75 8.36 -16.54
CA GLY A 446 29.09 8.54 -17.08
C GLY A 446 29.78 9.85 -16.70
N ARG A 447 29.09 10.78 -16.01
CA ARG A 447 29.67 12.04 -15.51
C ARG A 447 30.48 11.81 -14.24
N ALA A 448 31.61 12.50 -14.11
CA ALA A 448 32.53 12.31 -12.97
C ALA A 448 31.86 12.52 -11.60
N ALA A 449 31.02 13.55 -11.45
CA ALA A 449 30.29 13.83 -10.20
C ALA A 449 29.17 12.81 -9.88
N TRP A 450 28.86 11.91 -10.81
CA TRP A 450 27.82 10.89 -10.70
C TRP A 450 28.39 9.49 -10.43
N GLY A 451 29.71 9.40 -10.18
CA GLY A 451 30.41 8.16 -9.87
C GLY A 451 30.00 7.53 -8.53
N PRO A 452 30.01 6.19 -8.44
CA PRO A 452 29.51 5.47 -7.26
C PRO A 452 30.45 5.55 -6.06
N HIS A 453 31.77 5.54 -6.26
CA HIS A 453 32.75 5.52 -5.16
C HIS A 453 32.74 6.82 -4.36
N ASP A 454 32.84 7.96 -5.04
CA ASP A 454 32.84 9.28 -4.41
C ASP A 454 31.52 9.52 -3.70
N THR A 455 30.41 9.14 -4.33
CA THR A 455 29.08 9.22 -3.73
C THR A 455 28.97 8.38 -2.46
N VAL A 456 29.42 7.12 -2.48
CA VAL A 456 29.41 6.25 -1.30
C VAL A 456 30.36 6.74 -0.21
N ALA A 457 31.52 7.30 -0.58
CA ALA A 457 32.48 7.90 0.36
C ALA A 457 31.90 9.15 1.03
N MET A 458 31.27 10.03 0.26
CA MET A 458 30.54 11.21 0.76
C MET A 458 29.41 10.80 1.70
N MET A 459 28.61 9.79 1.36
CA MET A 459 27.56 9.29 2.26
C MET A 459 28.14 8.75 3.58
N LYS A 460 29.29 8.08 3.53
CA LYS A 460 29.99 7.58 4.74
C LYS A 460 30.54 8.74 5.57
N SER A 461 31.14 9.75 4.94
CA SER A 461 31.71 10.91 5.63
C SER A 461 30.62 11.75 6.30
N VAL A 462 29.53 12.06 5.59
CA VAL A 462 28.35 12.76 6.13
C VAL A 462 27.77 11.98 7.31
N LYS A 463 27.67 10.65 7.22
CA LYS A 463 27.20 9.83 8.33
C LYS A 463 28.14 9.85 9.53
N SER A 464 29.45 9.91 9.28
CA SER A 464 30.47 9.99 10.33
C SER A 464 30.53 11.36 11.01
N SER A 465 30.21 12.45 10.31
CA SER A 465 30.21 13.82 10.86
C SER A 465 28.93 14.16 11.64
N ARG A 466 27.94 13.26 11.69
CA ARG A 466 26.70 13.45 12.46
C ARG A 466 26.95 13.55 13.96
N SER A 467 26.22 14.45 14.61
CA SER A 467 26.31 14.65 16.06
C SER A 467 25.85 13.41 16.83
N LEU A 468 26.28 13.27 18.08
CA LEU A 468 25.86 12.13 18.94
C LEU A 468 24.33 12.03 19.09
N GLY A 469 23.62 13.16 19.06
CA GLY A 469 22.15 13.20 19.08
C GLY A 469 21.54 12.58 17.83
N GLU A 470 22.04 12.95 16.64
CA GLU A 470 21.58 12.39 15.36
C GLU A 470 21.89 10.90 15.24
N ARG A 471 23.02 10.44 15.79
CA ARG A 471 23.36 9.02 15.85
C ARG A 471 22.41 8.24 16.77
N LEU A 472 22.01 8.84 17.89
CA LEU A 472 21.02 8.25 18.80
C LEU A 472 19.65 8.16 18.12
N ASP A 473 19.26 9.19 17.37
CA ASP A 473 18.03 9.21 16.57
C ASP A 473 18.02 8.14 15.48
N ASP A 474 19.14 7.91 14.79
CA ASP A 474 19.29 6.82 13.81
C ASP A 474 19.14 5.43 14.47
N THR A 475 19.74 5.22 15.66
CA THR A 475 19.60 3.94 16.39
C THR A 475 18.19 3.74 16.90
N THR A 476 17.55 4.79 17.40
CA THR A 476 16.15 4.78 17.80
C THR A 476 15.27 4.49 16.58
N GLY A 477 15.54 5.11 15.43
CA GLY A 477 14.83 4.88 14.18
C GLY A 477 14.95 3.44 13.67
N LYS A 478 16.10 2.78 13.84
CA LYS A 478 16.24 1.34 13.53
C LYS A 478 15.42 0.45 14.46
N VAL A 479 15.37 0.78 15.75
CA VAL A 479 14.54 0.06 16.73
C VAL A 479 13.06 0.25 16.40
N VAL A 480 12.64 1.48 16.09
CA VAL A 480 11.27 1.76 15.66
C VAL A 480 10.93 1.01 14.36
N ALA A 481 11.83 1.01 13.37
CA ALA A 481 11.65 0.25 12.14
C ALA A 481 11.56 -1.27 12.37
N GLN A 482 12.18 -1.81 13.43
CA GLN A 482 12.06 -3.22 13.81
C GLN A 482 10.73 -3.51 14.54
N VAL A 483 10.25 -2.57 15.36
CA VAL A 483 8.92 -2.64 15.99
C VAL A 483 7.81 -2.49 14.93
N ASP A 484 8.02 -1.66 13.90
CA ASP A 484 7.08 -1.48 12.78
C ASP A 484 6.93 -2.71 11.88
N LYS A 485 7.87 -3.68 11.95
CA LYS A 485 7.69 -4.99 11.29
C LYS A 485 6.60 -5.84 11.95
N ILE A 486 6.17 -5.50 13.15
CA ILE A 486 5.08 -6.19 13.83
C ILE A 486 3.76 -5.73 13.17
N PRO A 487 2.98 -6.65 12.58
CA PRO A 487 1.75 -6.30 11.88
C PRO A 487 0.63 -5.94 12.88
N LEU A 488 0.73 -4.80 13.55
CA LEU A 488 -0.26 -4.30 14.52
C LEU A 488 -1.66 -4.14 13.90
N HIS A 489 -1.72 -3.93 12.58
CA HIS A 489 -2.96 -3.90 11.82
C HIS A 489 -3.72 -5.23 11.83
N TRP A 490 -3.06 -6.39 12.03
CA TRP A 490 -3.75 -7.68 12.20
C TRP A 490 -4.50 -7.77 13.52
N ALA A 491 -4.05 -7.03 14.54
CA ALA A 491 -4.76 -6.87 15.81
C ALA A 491 -5.80 -5.73 15.75
N GLY A 492 -6.06 -5.17 14.57
CA GLY A 492 -7.00 -4.07 14.34
C GLY A 492 -6.50 -2.70 14.76
N MET A 493 -5.21 -2.56 15.11
CA MET A 493 -4.66 -1.33 15.69
C MET A 493 -4.14 -0.40 14.59
N ARG A 494 -4.46 0.89 14.70
CA ARG A 494 -3.94 1.93 13.81
C ARG A 494 -2.66 2.51 14.43
N SER A 495 -1.53 2.34 13.75
CA SER A 495 -0.31 3.09 14.06
C SER A 495 -0.21 4.33 13.17
N GLU A 496 0.38 5.42 13.67
CA GLU A 496 0.61 6.63 12.88
C GLU A 496 1.44 6.35 11.61
N VAL A 497 2.46 5.49 11.74
CA VAL A 497 3.28 5.00 10.61
C VAL A 497 2.43 4.22 9.62
N GLY A 498 1.53 3.35 10.09
CA GLY A 498 0.60 2.60 9.25
C GLY A 498 -0.36 3.51 8.48
N VAL A 499 -0.80 4.62 9.07
CA VAL A 499 -1.63 5.63 8.40
C VAL A 499 -0.85 6.34 7.29
N LEU A 500 0.42 6.69 7.53
CA LEU A 500 1.28 7.30 6.51
C LEU A 500 1.58 6.34 5.36
N GLN A 501 1.87 5.08 5.66
CA GLN A 501 2.05 4.04 4.64
C GLN A 501 0.77 3.84 3.83
N ASP A 502 -0.38 3.84 4.50
CA ASP A 502 -1.67 3.69 3.86
C ASP A 502 -2.00 4.85 2.90
N LYS A 503 -1.65 6.08 3.26
CA LYS A 503 -1.76 7.24 2.34
C LYS A 503 -0.96 7.04 1.05
N ALA A 504 0.20 6.38 1.11
CA ALA A 504 1.05 6.14 -0.06
C ALA A 504 0.44 5.17 -1.09
N TYR A 505 -0.50 4.29 -0.67
CA TYR A 505 -1.23 3.41 -1.61
C TYR A 505 -2.34 4.15 -2.41
N GLY A 506 -2.56 5.44 -2.17
CA GLY A 506 -3.56 6.24 -2.89
C GLY A 506 -5.00 5.81 -2.57
N ASN A 507 -5.89 5.79 -3.57
CA ASN A 507 -7.27 5.32 -3.39
C ASN A 507 -7.34 3.78 -3.38
N GLY A 508 -6.56 3.11 -4.22
CA GLY A 508 -6.59 1.65 -4.37
C GLY A 508 -7.97 1.12 -4.77
N GLY A 509 -8.30 -0.09 -4.33
CA GLY A 509 -9.58 -0.74 -4.63
C GLY A 509 -9.68 -1.24 -6.07
N MET A 510 -10.70 -2.06 -6.32
CA MET A 510 -10.94 -2.69 -7.61
C MET A 510 -12.42 -2.63 -7.99
N TRP A 511 -12.74 -2.64 -9.28
CA TRP A 511 -14.11 -2.83 -9.75
C TRP A 511 -14.18 -3.94 -10.80
N ILE A 512 -15.30 -4.65 -10.81
CA ILE A 512 -15.58 -5.77 -11.71
C ILE A 512 -16.84 -5.42 -12.48
N VAL A 513 -16.75 -5.45 -13.81
CA VAL A 513 -17.90 -5.27 -14.70
C VAL A 513 -18.74 -6.55 -14.69
N ARG A 514 -20.06 -6.42 -14.59
CA ARG A 514 -21.02 -7.52 -14.43
C ARG A 514 -21.97 -7.64 -15.61
#